data_AF-A0A7R8ZTP8-F1
#
_entry.id   AF-A0A7R8ZTP8-F1
#
_cell.length_a   1.000
_cell.length_b   1.000
_cell.length_c   1.000
_cell.angle_alpha   90.00
_cell.angle_beta   90.00
_cell.angle_gamma   90.00
#
_symmetry.space_group_name_H-M   'P 1'
#
loop_
_entity.id
_entity.type
_entity.pdbx_description
1 polymer ?
#
loop_
_entity_poly.entity_id
_entity_poly.type
_entity_poly.pdbx_seq_one_letter_code
_entity_poly.pdbx_strand_id
1 'polypeptide(L)'
;MGLGFTLSLLFFMDQNITSAMVNNPCNKLKKGPAYHWDLFVVALFNGILSLLGLPWMHAMIPHSPLHAKALADVETRVIEGHTQDVIIHVRETRLSSLFCQILIGLSLFMLPYPLRYIPPPVLYGLFLYMGITALDGNQFWERILLIVTEQALYPPNHYIRRVPQRTIHIFTSCQFLQFAVLCAAGFSPWPYTKMAFPVILLCLLPIRHLILPKFIEKKHMDAMDAPL
;
A
#
# COMPACT_ATOMS: atom_id res chain seq x y z
N MET A 1 -18.22 14.83 -20.16
CA MET A 1 -19.15 14.19 -19.18
C MET A 1 -18.56 12.92 -18.56
N GLY A 2 -17.88 12.02 -19.29
CA GLY A 2 -17.38 10.74 -18.72
C GLY A 2 -16.12 10.80 -17.83
N LEU A 3 -15.27 11.81 -17.98
CA LEU A 3 -13.98 11.90 -17.26
C LEU A 3 -14.13 12.08 -15.74
N GLY A 4 -15.22 12.76 -15.30
CA GLY A 4 -15.48 12.99 -13.88
C GLY A 4 -15.82 11.71 -13.13
N PHE A 5 -16.52 10.76 -13.79
CA PHE A 5 -16.87 9.48 -13.18
C PHE A 5 -15.63 8.61 -12.95
N THR A 6 -14.78 8.43 -13.97
CA THR A 6 -13.55 7.64 -13.86
C THR A 6 -12.59 8.22 -12.82
N LEU A 7 -12.53 9.55 -12.73
CA LEU A 7 -11.67 10.23 -11.77
C LEU A 7 -12.24 10.13 -10.34
N SER A 8 -13.55 10.27 -10.15
CA SER A 8 -14.19 10.01 -8.85
C SER A 8 -13.96 8.56 -8.38
N LEU A 9 -14.04 7.60 -9.31
CA LEU A 9 -13.76 6.19 -9.02
C LEU A 9 -12.30 5.96 -8.62
N LEU A 10 -11.34 6.61 -9.29
CA LEU A 10 -9.92 6.56 -8.93
C LEU A 10 -9.70 7.06 -7.50
N PHE A 11 -10.23 8.23 -7.15
CA PHE A 11 -10.11 8.79 -5.80
C PHE A 11 -10.75 7.89 -4.75
N PHE A 12 -11.93 7.32 -5.05
CA PHE A 12 -12.60 6.38 -4.17
C PHE A 12 -11.73 5.14 -3.92
N MET A 13 -11.16 4.56 -4.98
CA MET A 13 -10.30 3.37 -4.87
C MET A 13 -9.01 3.67 -4.11
N ASP A 14 -8.31 4.76 -4.45
CA ASP A 14 -7.06 5.14 -3.79
C ASP A 14 -7.25 5.40 -2.29
N GLN A 15 -8.34 6.08 -1.91
CA GLN A 15 -8.68 6.33 -0.51
C GLN A 15 -8.95 5.04 0.25
N ASN A 16 -9.76 4.14 -0.32
CA ASN A 16 -10.10 2.88 0.35
C ASN A 16 -8.90 1.93 0.46
N ILE A 17 -8.09 1.83 -0.59
CA ILE A 17 -6.87 1.00 -0.59
C ILE A 17 -5.88 1.53 0.44
N THR A 18 -5.62 2.84 0.45
CA THR A 18 -4.68 3.44 1.42
C THR A 18 -5.20 3.28 2.85
N SER A 19 -6.49 3.53 3.09
CA SER A 19 -7.08 3.37 4.43
C SER A 19 -7.06 1.91 4.88
N ALA A 20 -7.32 0.94 3.99
CA ALA A 20 -7.22 -0.49 4.31
C ALA A 20 -5.77 -0.92 4.62
N MET A 21 -4.78 -0.37 3.92
CA MET A 21 -3.36 -0.63 4.20
C MET A 21 -2.92 -0.09 5.56
N VAL A 22 -3.36 1.13 5.92
CA VAL A 22 -3.05 1.72 7.23
C VAL A 22 -3.77 0.95 8.34
N ASN A 23 -5.04 0.60 8.13
CA ASN A 23 -5.88 -0.15 9.07
C ASN A 23 -5.65 -1.67 9.05
N ASN A 24 -4.54 -2.13 8.48
CA ASN A 24 -4.18 -3.54 8.50
C ASN A 24 -4.07 -4.03 9.95
N PRO A 25 -4.70 -5.18 10.32
CA PRO A 25 -4.60 -5.73 11.68
C PRO A 25 -3.16 -5.92 12.18
N CYS A 26 -2.18 -6.12 11.30
CA CYS A 26 -0.75 -6.18 11.67
C CYS A 26 -0.26 -4.88 12.35
N ASN A 27 -0.84 -3.73 12.02
CA ASN A 27 -0.45 -2.43 12.58
C ASN A 27 -1.00 -2.19 13.99
N LYS A 28 -1.89 -3.06 14.50
CA LYS A 28 -2.45 -3.01 15.87
C LYS A 28 -2.89 -1.61 16.32
N LEU A 29 -3.63 -0.92 15.45
CA LEU A 29 -4.22 0.38 15.76
C LEU A 29 -5.25 0.24 16.89
N LYS A 30 -5.31 1.22 17.79
CA LYS A 30 -6.24 1.22 18.94
C LYS A 30 -7.60 1.78 18.57
N LYS A 31 -7.64 2.78 17.67
CA LYS A 31 -8.91 3.37 17.20
C LYS A 31 -9.45 2.58 16.02
N GLY A 32 -10.77 2.42 15.99
CA GLY A 32 -11.47 1.74 14.90
C GLY A 32 -11.37 2.50 13.57
N PRO A 33 -11.53 1.81 12.43
CA PRO A 33 -11.44 2.43 11.11
C PRO A 33 -12.69 3.29 10.81
N ALA A 34 -12.49 4.42 10.14
CA ALA A 34 -13.55 5.38 9.81
C ALA A 34 -13.65 5.65 8.29
N TYR A 35 -13.71 4.61 7.47
CA TYR A 35 -13.66 4.68 6.00
C TYR A 35 -14.62 5.71 5.37
N HIS A 36 -15.88 5.72 5.80
CA HIS A 36 -16.89 6.64 5.26
C HIS A 36 -16.64 8.10 5.65
N TRP A 37 -16.17 8.32 6.88
CA TRP A 37 -15.87 9.66 7.36
C TRP A 37 -14.66 10.24 6.64
N ASP A 38 -13.62 9.43 6.44
CA ASP A 38 -12.43 9.82 5.69
C ASP A 38 -12.79 10.24 4.26
N LEU A 39 -13.64 9.46 3.58
CA LEU A 39 -14.10 9.78 2.22
C LEU A 39 -14.92 11.07 2.18
N PHE A 40 -15.82 11.28 3.14
CA PHE A 40 -16.64 12.50 3.22
C PHE A 40 -15.78 13.75 3.42
N VAL A 41 -14.79 13.68 4.31
CA VAL A 41 -13.89 14.80 4.60
C VAL A 41 -13.03 15.14 3.36
N VAL A 42 -12.47 14.13 2.68
CA VAL A 42 -11.69 14.34 1.45
C VAL A 42 -12.57 14.93 0.33
N ALA A 43 -13.81 14.48 0.19
CA ALA A 43 -14.75 15.02 -0.80
C ALA A 43 -15.08 16.50 -0.51
N LEU A 44 -15.30 16.86 0.76
CA LEU A 44 -15.54 18.25 1.17
C LEU A 44 -14.34 19.15 0.85
N PHE A 45 -13.13 18.73 1.22
CA PHE A 45 -11.91 19.50 0.93
C PHE A 45 -11.67 19.65 -0.59
N ASN A 46 -11.84 18.58 -1.36
CA ASN A 46 -11.69 18.63 -2.82
C ASN A 46 -12.76 19.52 -3.48
N GLY A 47 -13.98 19.56 -2.94
CA GLY A 47 -15.01 20.50 -3.38
C GLY A 47 -14.57 21.97 -3.19
N ILE A 48 -14.02 22.30 -2.02
CA ILE A 48 -13.49 23.64 -1.72
C ILE A 48 -12.29 23.98 -2.63
N LEU A 49 -11.34 23.06 -2.78
CA LEU A 49 -10.16 23.23 -3.65
C LEU A 49 -10.57 23.45 -5.11
N SER A 50 -11.61 22.74 -5.58
CA SER A 50 -12.14 22.91 -6.93
C SER A 50 -12.78 24.28 -7.13
N LEU A 51 -13.44 24.87 -6.12
CA LEU A 51 -13.95 26.24 -6.19
C LEU A 51 -12.84 27.29 -6.23
N LEU A 52 -11.71 27.01 -5.56
CA LEU A 52 -10.52 27.88 -5.52
C LEU A 52 -9.57 27.66 -6.72
N GLY A 53 -9.85 26.71 -7.61
CA GLY A 53 -8.98 26.37 -8.75
C GLY A 53 -7.65 25.70 -8.35
N LEU A 54 -7.57 25.16 -7.14
CA LEU A 54 -6.39 24.48 -6.61
C LEU A 54 -6.39 22.98 -6.96
N PRO A 55 -5.21 22.33 -7.03
CA PRO A 55 -5.12 20.90 -7.31
C PRO A 55 -5.81 20.07 -6.21
N TRP A 56 -6.39 18.95 -6.61
CA TRP A 56 -7.12 18.07 -5.69
C TRP A 56 -6.14 17.25 -4.84
N MET A 57 -6.55 16.98 -3.60
CA MET A 57 -5.80 16.19 -2.62
C MET A 57 -6.27 14.74 -2.63
N HIS A 58 -5.33 13.81 -2.72
CA HIS A 58 -5.59 12.37 -2.69
C HIS A 58 -4.75 11.68 -1.59
N ALA A 59 -5.18 10.50 -1.15
CA ALA A 59 -4.39 9.68 -0.24
C ALA A 59 -3.13 9.15 -0.93
N MET A 60 -2.00 9.14 -0.20
CA MET A 60 -0.72 8.70 -0.73
C MET A 60 -0.38 7.30 -0.20
N ILE A 61 -0.47 6.31 -1.09
CA ILE A 61 -0.32 4.88 -0.77
C ILE A 61 0.99 4.55 -0.04
N PRO A 62 2.19 4.98 -0.46
CA PRO A 62 3.41 4.64 0.27
C PRO A 62 3.61 5.50 1.53
N HIS A 63 3.22 6.78 1.50
CA HIS A 63 3.52 7.71 2.57
C HIS A 63 2.68 7.48 3.83
N SER A 64 1.39 7.19 3.68
CA SER A 64 0.50 6.94 4.83
C SER A 64 0.92 5.74 5.71
N PRO A 65 1.20 4.54 5.16
CA PRO A 65 1.68 3.42 5.96
C PRO A 65 3.12 3.62 6.46
N LEU A 66 4.00 4.29 5.70
CA LEU A 66 5.34 4.63 6.19
C LEU A 66 5.28 5.59 7.38
N HIS A 67 4.38 6.58 7.35
CA HIS A 67 4.14 7.47 8.47
C HIS A 67 3.60 6.71 9.70
N ALA A 68 2.70 5.75 9.50
CA ALA A 68 2.23 4.88 10.56
C ALA A 68 3.35 3.99 11.13
N LYS A 69 4.22 3.43 10.27
CA LYS A 69 5.40 2.64 10.67
C LYS A 69 6.44 3.48 11.42
N ALA A 70 6.64 4.74 11.03
CA ALA A 70 7.53 5.66 11.72
C ALA A 70 7.04 6.05 13.14
N LEU A 71 5.73 5.90 13.40
CA LEU A 71 5.11 6.09 14.72
C LEU A 71 4.93 4.77 15.49
N ALA A 72 5.38 3.64 14.91
CA ALA A 72 5.24 2.31 15.48
C ALA A 72 6.43 1.97 16.38
N ASP A 73 6.13 1.48 17.58
CA ASP A 73 7.09 0.80 18.44
C ASP A 73 7.19 -0.67 17.96
N VAL A 74 8.36 -1.03 17.45
CA VAL A 74 8.68 -2.35 16.90
C VAL A 74 9.55 -3.10 17.90
N GLU A 75 9.18 -4.33 18.26
CA GLU A 75 10.05 -5.24 19.01
C GLU A 75 10.49 -6.39 18.12
N THR A 76 11.78 -6.69 18.15
CA THR A 76 12.34 -7.90 17.57
C THR A 76 12.03 -9.08 18.48
N ARG A 77 11.14 -9.96 18.04
CA ARG A 77 10.80 -11.20 18.75
C ARG A 77 11.44 -12.37 18.04
N VAL A 78 12.06 -13.26 18.81
CA VAL A 78 12.58 -14.52 18.28
C VAL A 78 11.42 -15.52 18.27
N ILE A 79 10.79 -15.67 17.11
CA ILE A 79 9.75 -16.68 16.90
C ILE A 79 10.42 -17.87 16.21
N GLU A 80 10.46 -19.01 16.89
CA GLU A 80 10.96 -20.28 16.34
C GLU A 80 12.40 -20.21 15.77
N GLY A 81 13.29 -19.45 16.44
CA GLY A 81 14.70 -19.31 16.06
C GLY A 81 14.99 -18.25 14.99
N HIS A 82 13.95 -17.57 14.48
CA HIS A 82 14.09 -16.43 13.57
C HIS A 82 13.71 -15.12 14.27
N THR A 83 14.54 -14.09 14.10
CA THR A 83 14.25 -12.73 14.56
C THR A 83 13.22 -12.09 13.62
N GLN A 84 12.01 -11.88 14.10
CA GLN A 84 10.96 -11.15 13.37
C GLN A 84 10.61 -9.87 14.12
N ASP A 85 10.56 -8.77 13.37
CA ASP A 85 10.18 -7.47 13.88
C ASP A 85 8.65 -7.35 13.88
N VAL A 86 8.06 -7.36 15.07
CA VAL A 86 6.60 -7.30 15.24
C VAL A 86 6.22 -5.92 15.77
N ILE A 87 5.28 -5.27 15.09
CA ILE A 87 4.68 -4.02 15.56
C ILE A 87 3.83 -4.33 16.81
N ILE A 88 4.08 -3.61 17.90
CA ILE A 88 3.35 -3.80 19.16
C ILE A 88 2.32 -2.72 19.35
N HIS A 89 2.77 -1.48 19.16
CA HIS A 89 1.93 -0.33 19.40
C HIS A 89 2.28 0.80 18.45
N VAL A 90 1.27 1.36 17.78
CA VAL A 90 1.41 2.57 16.98
C VAL A 90 0.91 3.77 17.78
N ARG A 91 1.72 4.82 17.86
CA ARG A 91 1.37 6.08 18.51
C ARG A 91 0.48 6.92 17.59
N GLU A 92 -0.82 6.82 17.78
CA GLU A 92 -1.80 7.59 17.01
C GLU A 92 -1.84 9.07 17.43
N THR A 93 -1.01 9.90 16.79
CA THR A 93 -0.92 11.34 17.08
C THR A 93 -1.52 12.18 15.96
N ARG A 94 -2.34 13.18 16.33
CA ARG A 94 -2.84 14.20 15.38
C ARG A 94 -1.84 15.33 15.15
N LEU A 95 -0.98 15.56 16.14
CA LEU A 95 0.02 16.63 16.12
C LEU A 95 1.08 16.40 15.04
N SER A 96 1.56 15.18 14.86
CA SER A 96 2.58 14.86 13.84
C SER A 96 2.15 15.31 12.44
N SER A 97 0.93 14.93 12.03
CA SER A 97 0.36 15.32 10.74
C SER A 97 0.13 16.84 10.63
N LEU A 98 -0.37 17.50 11.68
CA LEU A 98 -0.55 18.95 11.70
C LEU A 98 0.79 19.69 11.57
N PHE A 99 1.82 19.26 12.31
CA PHE A 99 3.16 19.83 12.20
C PHE A 99 3.71 19.66 10.79
N CYS A 100 3.64 18.46 10.21
CA CYS A 100 4.07 18.24 8.82
C CYS A 100 3.36 19.20 7.84
N GLN A 101 2.03 19.38 7.97
CA GLN A 101 1.27 20.26 7.08
C GLN A 101 1.64 21.75 7.27
N ILE A 102 1.89 22.19 8.50
CA ILE A 102 2.37 23.54 8.81
C ILE A 102 3.77 23.76 8.24
N LEU A 103 4.68 22.79 8.40
CA LEU A 103 6.03 22.88 7.83
C LEU A 103 5.99 22.90 6.30
N ILE A 104 5.12 22.12 5.65
CA ILE A 104 4.91 22.19 4.20
C ILE A 104 4.41 23.58 3.80
N GLY A 105 3.45 24.17 4.52
CA GLY A 105 3.00 25.55 4.28
C GLY A 105 4.13 26.58 4.44
N LEU A 106 4.94 26.45 5.50
CA LEU A 106 6.09 27.32 5.75
C LEU A 106 7.18 27.16 4.68
N SER A 107 7.33 25.95 4.13
CA SER A 107 8.33 25.65 3.10
C SER A 107 8.17 26.50 1.84
N LEU A 108 6.95 26.97 1.54
CA LEU A 108 6.69 27.90 0.43
C LEU A 108 7.42 29.24 0.60
N PHE A 109 7.53 29.74 1.83
CA PHE A 109 8.30 30.96 2.13
C PHE A 109 9.81 30.72 2.16
N MET A 110 10.21 29.47 2.41
CA MET A 110 11.61 29.03 2.46
C MET A 110 12.13 28.52 1.11
N LEU A 111 11.29 28.51 0.07
CA LEU A 111 11.67 28.09 -1.29
C LEU A 111 12.83 28.90 -1.92
N PRO A 112 12.95 30.23 -1.75
CA PRO A 112 13.93 31.00 -2.53
C PRO A 112 15.39 30.85 -2.09
N TYR A 113 15.67 30.54 -0.81
CA TYR A 113 17.05 30.51 -0.29
C TYR A 113 17.46 29.15 0.31
N PRO A 114 16.87 28.65 1.43
CA PRO A 114 17.37 27.46 2.09
C PRO A 114 17.07 26.14 1.36
N LEU A 115 15.90 25.99 0.72
CA LEU A 115 15.53 24.73 0.07
C LEU A 115 16.35 24.42 -1.19
N ARG A 116 16.91 25.44 -1.85
CA ARG A 116 17.75 25.27 -3.04
C ARG A 116 19.09 24.57 -2.74
N TYR A 117 19.56 24.61 -1.50
CA TYR A 117 20.79 23.93 -1.10
C TYR A 117 20.64 22.41 -1.06
N ILE A 118 19.42 21.88 -1.01
CA ILE A 118 19.18 20.45 -1.00
C ILE A 118 19.32 19.93 -2.44
N PRO A 119 20.37 19.16 -2.76
CA PRO A 119 20.59 18.70 -4.12
C PRO A 119 19.54 17.64 -4.48
N PRO A 120 18.92 17.71 -5.68
CA PRO A 120 17.92 16.73 -6.12
C PRO A 120 18.33 15.24 -5.99
N PRO A 121 19.62 14.86 -6.22
CA PRO A 121 20.08 13.48 -6.00
C PRO A 121 19.81 12.92 -4.60
N VAL A 122 19.84 13.75 -3.55
CA VAL A 122 19.55 13.29 -2.18
C VAL A 122 18.07 12.90 -2.05
N LEU A 123 17.18 13.65 -2.70
CA LEU A 123 15.75 13.33 -2.74
C LEU A 123 15.50 12.01 -3.48
N TYR A 124 16.21 11.75 -4.58
CA TYR A 124 16.12 10.44 -5.26
C TYR A 124 16.56 9.29 -4.37
N GLY A 125 17.62 9.46 -3.57
CA GLY A 125 18.03 8.48 -2.57
C GLY A 125 16.93 8.22 -1.53
N LEU A 126 16.26 9.28 -1.05
CA LEU A 126 15.13 9.16 -0.14
C LEU A 126 13.94 8.42 -0.79
N PHE A 127 13.60 8.75 -2.04
CA PHE A 127 12.53 8.05 -2.77
C PHE A 127 12.84 6.58 -2.99
N LEU A 128 14.10 6.23 -3.31
CA LEU A 128 14.53 4.83 -3.44
C LEU A 128 14.40 4.08 -2.10
N TYR A 129 14.85 4.70 -1.00
CA TYR A 129 14.71 4.13 0.33
C TYR A 129 13.25 3.89 0.71
N MET A 130 12.36 4.88 0.46
CA MET A 130 10.91 4.72 0.67
C MET A 130 10.32 3.61 -0.19
N GLY A 131 10.77 3.48 -1.44
CA GLY A 131 10.35 2.41 -2.34
C GLY A 131 10.72 1.02 -1.83
N ILE A 132 11.96 0.84 -1.38
CA ILE A 132 12.45 -0.46 -0.86
C ILE A 132 11.78 -0.79 0.48
N THR A 133 11.67 0.18 1.39
CA THR A 133 11.03 -0.04 2.70
C THR A 133 9.54 -0.29 2.61
N ALA A 134 8.86 0.15 1.54
CA ALA A 134 7.46 -0.18 1.29
C ALA A 134 7.24 -1.64 0.83
N LEU A 135 8.29 -2.33 0.36
CA LEU A 135 8.24 -3.76 0.04
C LEU A 135 8.38 -4.64 1.28
N ASP A 136 9.01 -4.11 2.33
CA ASP A 136 9.21 -4.79 3.60
C ASP A 136 7.86 -5.00 4.34
N GLY A 137 7.57 -6.26 4.70
CA GLY A 137 6.27 -6.67 5.27
C GLY A 137 5.16 -6.92 4.24
N ASN A 138 5.45 -6.90 2.94
CA ASN A 138 4.50 -7.29 1.91
C ASN A 138 4.55 -8.80 1.64
N GLN A 139 3.48 -9.51 2.00
CA GLN A 139 3.36 -10.96 1.79
C GLN A 139 3.53 -11.40 0.33
N PHE A 140 3.11 -10.57 -0.65
CA PHE A 140 3.32 -10.89 -2.06
C PHE A 140 4.80 -10.85 -2.43
N TRP A 141 5.53 -9.86 -1.91
CA TRP A 141 6.97 -9.73 -2.13
C TRP A 141 7.75 -10.89 -1.49
N GLU A 142 7.42 -11.25 -0.24
CA GLU A 142 7.99 -12.43 0.42
C GLU A 142 7.76 -13.70 -0.39
N ARG A 143 6.55 -13.90 -0.92
CA ARG A 143 6.24 -15.08 -1.75
C ARG A 143 6.97 -15.09 -3.09
N ILE A 144 7.27 -13.93 -3.68
CA ILE A 144 8.14 -13.85 -4.86
C ILE A 144 9.56 -14.28 -4.49
N LEU A 145 10.08 -13.81 -3.36
CA LEU A 145 11.43 -14.18 -2.89
C LEU A 145 11.55 -15.70 -2.66
N LEU A 146 10.50 -16.37 -2.18
CA LEU A 146 10.47 -17.84 -2.02
C LEU A 146 10.69 -18.62 -3.33
N ILE A 147 10.45 -18.02 -4.50
CA ILE A 147 10.75 -18.66 -5.80
C ILE A 147 12.27 -18.76 -6.01
N VAL A 148 13.03 -17.79 -5.50
CA VAL A 148 14.49 -17.70 -5.62
C VAL A 148 15.18 -18.41 -4.45
N THR A 149 14.55 -18.45 -3.28
CA THR A 149 15.10 -19.11 -2.08
C THR A 149 15.14 -20.64 -2.24
N GLU A 150 16.21 -21.26 -1.77
CA GLU A 150 16.33 -22.72 -1.70
C GLU A 150 15.36 -23.31 -0.66
N GLN A 151 14.78 -24.47 -0.95
CA GLN A 151 13.74 -25.12 -0.13
C GLN A 151 14.19 -25.42 1.31
N ALA A 152 15.48 -25.68 1.53
CA ALA A 152 16.02 -25.95 2.86
C ALA A 152 16.07 -24.71 3.77
N LEU A 153 16.02 -23.51 3.19
CA LEU A 153 16.15 -22.22 3.87
C LEU A 153 14.81 -21.49 4.02
N TYR A 154 13.69 -22.19 3.81
CA TYR A 154 12.38 -21.57 3.94
C TYR A 154 12.12 -21.15 5.39
N PRO A 155 11.71 -19.89 5.62
CA PRO A 155 11.36 -19.44 6.96
C PRO A 155 10.17 -20.25 7.48
N PRO A 156 10.10 -20.57 8.78
CA PRO A 156 9.03 -21.36 9.36
C PRO A 156 7.75 -20.53 9.54
N ASN A 157 7.22 -19.96 8.47
CA ASN A 157 5.96 -19.22 8.49
C ASN A 157 4.76 -20.18 8.54
N HIS A 158 3.66 -19.73 9.14
CA HIS A 158 2.43 -20.53 9.34
C HIS A 158 1.85 -21.11 8.03
N TYR A 159 1.88 -20.35 6.94
CA TYR A 159 1.33 -20.79 5.66
C TYR A 159 2.21 -21.83 4.94
N ILE A 160 3.53 -21.77 5.11
CA ILE A 160 4.49 -22.71 4.48
C ILE A 160 4.30 -24.13 5.03
N ARG A 161 3.88 -24.25 6.30
CA ARG A 161 3.60 -25.56 6.94
C ARG A 161 2.27 -26.19 6.54
N ARG A 162 1.29 -25.38 6.13
CA ARG A 162 -0.10 -25.83 5.91
C ARG A 162 -0.45 -26.03 4.44
N VAL A 163 0.28 -25.41 3.52
CA VAL A 163 -0.04 -25.38 2.09
C VAL A 163 1.08 -26.06 1.29
N PRO A 164 0.77 -26.97 0.35
CA PRO A 164 1.79 -27.56 -0.50
C PRO A 164 2.46 -26.50 -1.38
N GLN A 165 3.78 -26.58 -1.52
CA GLN A 165 4.61 -25.59 -2.20
C GLN A 165 4.16 -25.29 -3.64
N ARG A 166 3.74 -26.31 -4.40
CA ARG A 166 3.25 -26.15 -5.78
C ARG A 166 2.07 -25.18 -5.83
N THR A 167 1.16 -25.26 -4.86
CA THR A 167 0.00 -24.38 -4.77
C THR A 167 0.41 -22.94 -4.45
N ILE A 168 1.42 -22.75 -3.59
CA ILE A 168 1.98 -21.43 -3.29
C ILE A 168 2.57 -20.81 -4.57
N HIS A 169 3.38 -21.55 -5.33
CA HIS A 169 3.98 -21.01 -6.56
C HIS A 169 2.96 -20.74 -7.67
N ILE A 170 1.93 -21.59 -7.84
CA ILE A 170 0.83 -21.34 -8.79
C ILE A 170 0.07 -20.08 -8.39
N PHE A 171 -0.23 -19.91 -7.11
CA PHE A 171 -0.89 -18.72 -6.58
C PHE A 171 -0.06 -17.46 -6.82
N THR A 172 1.23 -17.48 -6.44
CA THR A 172 2.15 -16.35 -6.66
C THR A 172 2.33 -16.04 -8.14
N SER A 173 2.38 -17.05 -9.02
CA SER A 173 2.47 -16.84 -10.47
C SER A 173 1.22 -16.15 -11.03
N CYS A 174 0.03 -16.52 -10.54
CA CYS A 174 -1.21 -15.84 -10.90
C CYS A 174 -1.23 -14.39 -10.41
N GLN A 175 -0.80 -14.13 -9.17
CA GLN A 175 -0.67 -12.77 -8.64
C GLN A 175 0.35 -11.94 -9.44
N PHE A 176 1.48 -12.54 -9.82
CA PHE A 176 2.48 -11.89 -10.66
C PHE A 176 1.94 -11.55 -12.05
N LEU A 177 1.14 -12.43 -12.66
CA LEU A 177 0.47 -12.14 -13.93
C LEU A 177 -0.50 -10.96 -13.79
N GLN A 178 -1.31 -10.91 -12.72
CA GLN A 178 -2.21 -9.78 -12.46
C GLN A 178 -1.43 -8.47 -12.24
N PHE A 179 -0.33 -8.53 -11.49
CA PHE A 179 0.57 -7.40 -11.30
C PHE A 179 1.18 -6.93 -12.63
N ALA A 180 1.64 -7.85 -13.49
CA ALA A 180 2.19 -7.52 -14.80
C ALA A 180 1.15 -6.82 -15.71
N VAL A 181 -0.11 -7.27 -15.69
CA VAL A 181 -1.22 -6.61 -16.40
C VAL A 181 -1.42 -5.18 -15.87
N LEU A 182 -1.41 -4.99 -14.55
CA LEU A 182 -1.52 -3.66 -13.95
C LEU A 182 -0.32 -2.76 -14.29
N CYS A 183 0.90 -3.29 -14.30
CA CYS A 183 2.09 -2.56 -14.72
C CYS A 183 2.01 -2.16 -16.19
N ALA A 184 1.59 -3.06 -17.08
CA ALA A 184 1.43 -2.76 -18.51
C ALA A 184 0.41 -1.62 -18.73
N ALA A 185 -0.69 -1.63 -17.97
CA ALA A 185 -1.68 -0.55 -18.01
C ALA A 185 -1.13 0.78 -17.41
N GLY A 186 -0.41 0.70 -16.30
CA GLY A 186 0.13 1.88 -15.58
C GLY A 186 1.29 2.58 -16.31
N PHE A 187 2.21 1.81 -16.92
CA PHE A 187 3.32 2.33 -17.71
C PHE A 187 2.93 2.68 -19.16
N SER A 188 1.67 2.45 -19.54
CA SER A 188 1.18 2.81 -20.87
C SER A 188 1.32 4.32 -21.11
N PRO A 189 1.83 4.75 -22.28
CA PRO A 189 1.96 6.17 -22.59
C PRO A 189 0.61 6.87 -22.82
N TRP A 190 -0.47 6.10 -22.99
CA TRP A 190 -1.81 6.60 -23.32
C TRP A 190 -2.52 7.11 -22.05
N PRO A 191 -2.89 8.41 -21.97
CA PRO A 191 -3.56 8.96 -20.79
C PRO A 191 -4.89 8.26 -20.45
N TYR A 192 -5.62 7.82 -21.48
CA TYR A 192 -6.88 7.08 -21.32
C TYR A 192 -6.70 5.75 -20.57
N THR A 193 -5.60 5.04 -20.81
CA THR A 193 -5.30 3.77 -20.13
C THR A 193 -5.03 3.99 -18.65
N LYS A 194 -4.35 5.09 -18.28
CA LYS A 194 -4.12 5.47 -16.88
C LYS A 194 -5.42 5.82 -16.17
N MET A 195 -6.37 6.47 -16.85
CA MET A 195 -7.69 6.77 -16.29
C MET A 195 -8.57 5.53 -16.13
N ALA A 196 -8.36 4.50 -16.95
CA ALA A 196 -9.06 3.22 -16.85
C ALA A 196 -8.47 2.29 -15.75
N PHE A 197 -7.33 2.66 -15.16
CA PHE A 197 -6.64 1.86 -14.14
C PHE A 197 -7.55 1.35 -13.00
N PRO A 198 -8.43 2.17 -12.38
CA PRO A 198 -9.34 1.70 -11.33
C PRO A 198 -10.32 0.64 -11.83
N VAL A 199 -10.80 0.79 -13.07
CA VAL A 199 -11.73 -0.15 -13.68
C VAL A 199 -11.03 -1.49 -13.93
N ILE A 200 -9.81 -1.45 -14.45
CA ILE A 200 -8.97 -2.64 -14.64
C ILE A 200 -8.73 -3.33 -13.29
N LEU A 201 -8.37 -2.58 -12.24
CA LEU A 201 -8.15 -3.11 -10.90
C LEU A 201 -9.43 -3.74 -10.31
N LEU A 202 -10.58 -3.11 -10.49
CA LEU A 202 -11.88 -3.67 -10.10
C LEU A 202 -12.21 -4.96 -10.86
N CYS A 203 -11.91 -5.04 -12.16
CA CYS A 203 -12.11 -6.26 -12.95
C CYS A 203 -11.22 -7.43 -12.53
N LEU A 204 -10.06 -7.16 -11.90
CA LEU A 204 -9.18 -8.20 -11.36
C LEU A 204 -9.70 -8.79 -10.04
N LEU A 205 -10.55 -8.08 -9.29
CA LEU A 205 -11.13 -8.57 -8.03
C LEU A 205 -12.05 -9.80 -8.21
N PRO A 206 -13.01 -9.82 -9.17
CA PRO A 206 -13.80 -11.01 -9.47
C PRO A 206 -12.95 -12.20 -9.91
N ILE A 207 -11.84 -11.97 -10.62
CA ILE A 207 -10.92 -13.04 -11.02
C ILE A 207 -10.40 -13.76 -9.77
N ARG A 208 -10.02 -13.02 -8.73
CA ARG A 208 -9.65 -13.62 -7.44
C ARG A 208 -10.81 -14.37 -6.78
N HIS A 209 -12.00 -13.80 -6.72
CA HIS A 209 -13.10 -14.41 -5.97
C HIS A 209 -13.83 -15.55 -6.70
N LEU A 210 -13.76 -15.62 -8.03
CA LEU A 210 -14.50 -16.60 -8.83
C LEU A 210 -13.61 -17.66 -9.48
N ILE A 211 -12.39 -17.28 -9.90
CA ILE A 211 -11.50 -18.17 -10.67
C ILE A 211 -10.55 -18.90 -9.73
N LEU A 212 -9.91 -18.19 -8.80
CA LEU A 212 -8.98 -18.80 -7.84
C LEU A 212 -9.57 -19.95 -6.99
N PRO A 213 -10.78 -19.86 -6.40
CA PRO A 213 -11.37 -20.96 -5.63
C PRO A 213 -11.71 -22.20 -6.46
N LYS A 214 -11.69 -22.12 -7.79
CA LYS A 214 -11.87 -23.30 -8.66
C LYS A 214 -10.57 -24.08 -8.85
N PHE A 215 -9.42 -23.45 -8.70
CA PHE A 215 -8.11 -24.06 -8.89
C PHE A 215 -7.40 -24.39 -7.57
N ILE A 216 -7.71 -23.66 -6.49
CA ILE A 216 -7.06 -23.82 -5.18
C ILE A 216 -8.13 -24.02 -4.11
N GLU A 217 -7.92 -25.01 -3.23
CA GLU A 217 -8.81 -25.29 -2.12
C GLU A 217 -8.90 -24.06 -1.18
N LYS A 218 -10.13 -23.70 -0.76
CA LYS A 218 -10.39 -22.51 0.06
C LYS A 218 -9.54 -22.47 1.33
N LYS A 219 -9.36 -23.63 1.98
CA LYS A 219 -8.53 -23.78 3.18
C LYS A 219 -7.08 -23.34 2.96
N HIS A 220 -6.52 -23.57 1.78
CA HIS A 220 -5.17 -23.15 1.43
C HIS A 220 -5.10 -21.64 1.15
N MET A 221 -6.13 -21.06 0.52
CA MET A 221 -6.20 -19.62 0.30
C MET A 221 -6.33 -18.85 1.62
N ASP A 222 -7.21 -19.29 2.51
CA ASP A 222 -7.41 -18.66 3.82
C ASP A 222 -6.13 -18.70 4.67
N ALA A 223 -5.33 -19.77 4.54
CA ALA A 223 -4.03 -19.86 5.20
C ALA A 223 -2.98 -18.90 4.60
N MET A 224 -3.05 -18.61 3.29
CA MET A 224 -2.11 -17.69 2.60
C MET A 224 -2.50 -16.21 2.74
N ASP A 225 -3.77 -15.92 3.02
CA ASP A 225 -4.32 -14.57 3.19
C ASP A 225 -4.36 -14.13 4.67
N ALA A 226 -4.09 -15.05 5.61
CA ALA A 226 -3.99 -14.70 7.02
C ALA A 226 -2.80 -13.73 7.25
N PRO A 227 -2.98 -12.67 8.07
CA PRO A 227 -1.89 -11.79 8.44
C PRO A 227 -0.78 -12.58 9.16
N LEU A 228 0.48 -12.20 8.89
CA LEU A 228 1.65 -12.72 9.60
C LEU A 228 1.66 -12.28 11.07
#